data_AF-A0A822CGN4-F1
#
_entry.id   AF-A0A822CGN4-F1
#
_cell.length_a   1.000
_cell.length_b   1.000
_cell.length_c   1.000
_cell.angle_alpha   90.00
_cell.angle_beta   90.00
_cell.angle_gamma   90.00
#
_symmetry.space_group_name_H-M   'P 1'
#
loop_
_entity.id
_entity.type
_entity.pdbx_description
1 polymer ?
#
loop_
_entity_poly.entity_id
_entity_poly.type
_entity_poly.pdbx_seq_one_letter_code
_entity_poly.pdbx_strand_id
1 'polypeptide(L)'
;MWRKATAVNGKFVGGFAPWNEIQESWLTNERYKERFHEKTKATFAFNDQELIYLGYESPKSLKYKADYAADNNIGGLMVWAIDQDDA
;
A
#
# COMPACT_ATOMS: atom_id res chain seq x y z
N MET A 1 -1.12 -3.03 4.96
CA MET A 1 -2.44 -3.31 4.36
C MET A 1 -2.25 -3.21 2.87
N TRP A 2 -2.53 -4.25 2.08
CA TRP A 2 -2.38 -4.21 0.62
C TRP A 2 -3.72 -4.52 -0.07
N ARG A 3 -4.45 -3.48 -0.46
CA ARG A 3 -5.84 -3.57 -0.93
C ARG A 3 -6.03 -2.84 -2.25
N LYS A 4 -6.75 -3.48 -3.16
CA LYS A 4 -7.16 -2.93 -4.46
C LYS A 4 -8.63 -2.52 -4.41
N ALA A 5 -8.96 -1.49 -5.18
CA ALA A 5 -10.33 -1.21 -5.60
C ALA A 5 -10.35 -0.89 -7.09
N THR A 6 -11.09 -1.67 -7.87
CA THR A 6 -11.14 -1.57 -9.33
C THR A 6 -12.56 -1.30 -9.79
N ALA A 7 -12.74 -0.36 -10.72
CA ALA A 7 -14.04 -0.09 -11.31
C ALA A 7 -14.45 -1.22 -12.28
N VAL A 8 -15.58 -1.87 -11.99
CA VAL A 8 -16.21 -2.90 -12.83
C VAL A 8 -17.67 -2.54 -12.99
N ASN A 9 -18.10 -2.25 -14.22
CA ASN A 9 -19.49 -1.89 -14.54
C ASN A 9 -20.06 -0.77 -13.65
N GLY A 10 -19.26 0.27 -13.38
CA GLY A 10 -19.65 1.41 -12.55
C GLY A 10 -19.66 1.14 -11.04
N LYS A 11 -19.22 -0.03 -10.58
CA LYS A 11 -19.05 -0.37 -9.15
C LYS A 11 -17.60 -0.68 -8.84
N PHE A 12 -17.12 -0.27 -7.67
CA PHE A 12 -15.78 -0.63 -7.22
C PHE A 12 -15.79 -1.99 -6.54
N VAL A 13 -14.93 -2.90 -7.00
CA VAL A 13 -14.74 -4.23 -6.44
C VAL A 13 -13.40 -4.27 -5.70
N GLY A 14 -13.42 -4.78 -4.47
CA GLY A 14 -12.23 -4.93 -3.64
C GLY A 14 -11.33 -6.08 -4.10
N GLY A 15 -10.03 -5.94 -3.86
CA GLY A 15 -9.05 -6.99 -4.15
C GLY A 15 -7.83 -6.93 -3.23
N PHE A 16 -6.90 -7.84 -3.48
CA PHE A 16 -5.64 -7.97 -2.76
C PHE A 16 -4.47 -8.00 -3.75
N ALA A 17 -3.35 -7.39 -3.39
CA ALA A 17 -2.08 -7.46 -4.12
C ALA A 17 -0.97 -7.58 -3.09
N PRO A 18 -0.16 -8.66 -3.06
CA PRO A 18 0.99 -8.76 -2.16
C PRO A 18 2.10 -7.76 -2.52
N TRP A 19 3.01 -7.46 -1.60
CA TRP A 19 4.04 -6.44 -1.80
C TRP A 19 5.03 -6.79 -2.92
N ASN A 20 5.41 -8.07 -3.03
CA ASN A 20 6.22 -8.54 -4.16
C ASN A 20 5.60 -8.22 -5.54
N GLU A 21 4.30 -8.45 -5.72
CA GLU A 21 3.58 -8.06 -6.96
C GLU A 21 3.60 -6.54 -7.17
N ILE A 22 3.40 -5.77 -6.09
CA ILE A 22 3.38 -4.30 -6.14
C ILE A 22 4.71 -3.75 -6.61
N GLN A 23 5.83 -4.22 -6.06
CA GLN A 23 7.17 -3.78 -6.48
C GLN A 23 7.47 -4.11 -7.94
N GLU A 24 7.13 -5.31 -8.40
CA GLU A 24 7.49 -5.75 -9.75
C GLU A 24 6.62 -5.11 -10.84
N SER A 25 5.33 -4.90 -10.58
CA SER A 25 4.37 -4.56 -11.64
C SER A 25 3.66 -3.22 -11.49
N TRP A 26 3.51 -2.70 -10.27
CA TRP A 26 2.75 -1.46 -10.03
C TRP A 26 3.68 -0.27 -9.93
N LEU A 27 4.75 -0.38 -9.14
CA LEU A 27 5.73 0.70 -8.97
C LEU A 27 6.59 0.94 -10.21
N THR A 28 6.67 -0.05 -11.12
CA THR A 28 7.37 0.04 -12.41
C THR A 28 6.48 0.58 -13.53
N ASN A 29 5.17 0.67 -13.31
CA ASN A 29 4.21 1.12 -14.31
C ASN A 29 3.85 2.59 -14.07
N GLU A 30 4.26 3.45 -15.00
CA GLU A 30 4.07 4.92 -14.93
C GLU A 30 2.60 5.35 -14.83
N ARG A 31 1.63 4.47 -15.14
CA ARG A 31 0.20 4.75 -14.96
C ARG A 31 -0.20 4.79 -13.48
N TYR A 32 0.51 4.08 -12.61
CA TYR A 32 0.29 4.14 -11.17
C TYR A 32 1.06 5.30 -10.56
N LYS A 33 0.32 6.36 -10.23
CA LYS A 33 0.90 7.54 -9.58
C LYS A 33 0.89 7.34 -8.07
N GLU A 34 2.03 7.02 -7.48
CA GLU A 34 2.19 6.97 -6.01
C GLU A 34 1.92 8.34 -5.39
N ARG A 35 1.23 8.33 -4.25
CA ARG A 35 1.00 9.49 -3.40
C ARG A 35 1.12 9.10 -1.94
N PHE A 36 1.67 10.02 -1.15
CA PHE A 36 1.71 9.91 0.30
C PHE A 36 0.77 10.95 0.92
N HIS A 37 -0.20 10.49 1.70
CA HIS A 37 -1.14 11.39 2.38
C HIS A 37 -0.56 11.86 3.72
N GLU A 38 -0.13 13.12 3.77
CA GLU A 38 0.62 13.66 4.91
C GLU A 38 -0.12 13.65 6.25
N LYS A 39 -1.46 13.71 6.25
CA LYS A 39 -2.24 13.69 7.50
C LYS A 39 -2.34 12.28 8.10
N THR A 40 -2.54 11.26 7.27
CA THR A 40 -2.70 9.87 7.74
C THR A 40 -1.41 9.07 7.67
N LYS A 41 -0.34 9.66 7.13
CA LYS A 41 0.95 9.01 6.87
C LYS A 41 0.81 7.71 6.07
N ALA A 42 -0.15 7.67 5.14
CA ALA A 42 -0.50 6.49 4.37
C ALA A 42 -0.08 6.65 2.91
N THR A 43 0.40 5.56 2.32
CA THR A 43 0.78 5.50 0.90
C THR A 43 -0.34 4.86 0.08
N PHE A 44 -0.58 5.40 -1.09
CA PHE A 44 -1.49 4.82 -2.07
C PHE A 44 -1.02 5.15 -3.49
N ALA A 45 -1.47 4.38 -4.47
CA ALA A 45 -1.30 4.67 -5.88
C ALA A 45 -2.65 4.65 -6.59
N PHE A 46 -2.77 5.44 -7.65
CA PHE A 46 -3.98 5.48 -8.48
C PHE A 46 -3.62 5.46 -9.96
N ASN A 47 -4.27 4.57 -10.71
CA ASN A 47 -4.29 4.55 -12.16
C ASN A 47 -5.62 5.17 -12.63
N ASP A 48 -5.53 6.34 -13.25
CA ASP A 48 -6.66 7.16 -13.66
C ASP A 48 -7.36 6.65 -14.93
N GLN A 49 -6.66 5.88 -15.76
CA GLN A 49 -7.21 5.33 -17.00
C GLN A 49 -8.04 4.08 -16.75
N GLU A 50 -7.58 3.20 -15.86
CA GLU A 50 -8.28 1.95 -15.51
C GLU A 50 -9.14 2.07 -14.24
N LEU A 51 -9.10 3.24 -13.59
CA LEU A 51 -9.81 3.52 -12.33
C LEU A 51 -9.48 2.48 -11.25
N ILE A 52 -8.18 2.28 -11.03
CA ILE A 52 -7.66 1.33 -10.04
C ILE A 52 -6.97 2.09 -8.91
N TYR A 53 -7.48 1.91 -7.71
CA TYR A 53 -6.84 2.35 -6.46
C TYR A 53 -6.09 1.20 -5.82
N LEU A 54 -4.87 1.49 -5.35
CA LEU A 54 -4.05 0.58 -4.56
C LEU A 54 -3.63 1.28 -3.26
N GLY A 55 -4.09 0.77 -2.12
CA GLY A 55 -3.57 1.14 -0.80
C GLY A 55 -2.55 0.10 -0.33
N TYR A 56 -1.36 0.55 0.07
CA TYR A 56 -0.24 -0.33 0.47
C TYR A 56 0.62 0.30 1.57
N GLU A 57 1.53 -0.48 2.16
CA GLU A 57 2.61 0.07 2.99
C GLU A 57 3.84 0.30 2.12
N SER A 58 4.38 1.52 2.14
CA SER A 58 5.71 1.79 1.58
C SER A 58 6.73 1.94 2.71
N PRO A 59 8.05 1.92 2.40
CA PRO A 59 9.07 2.18 3.42
C PRO A 59 8.84 3.48 4.19
N LYS A 60 8.31 4.52 3.54
CA LYS A 60 7.97 5.80 4.18
C LYS A 60 6.84 5.65 5.19
N SER A 61 5.71 5.02 4.84
CA SER A 61 4.58 4.85 5.77
C SER A 61 4.90 3.89 6.91
N LEU A 62 5.65 2.81 6.61
CA LEU A 62 6.08 1.85 7.61
C LEU A 62 7.01 2.49 8.64
N LYS A 63 7.93 3.35 8.21
CA LYS A 63 8.80 4.12 9.11
C LYS A 63 8.00 4.93 10.14
N TYR A 64 6.95 5.65 9.72
CA TYR A 64 6.11 6.39 10.66
C TYR A 64 5.45 5.50 11.71
N LYS A 65 5.08 4.27 11.37
CA LYS A 65 4.51 3.30 12.32
C LYS A 65 5.56 2.74 13.27
N ALA A 66 6.76 2.45 12.77
CA ALA A 66 7.88 2.00 13.58
C ALA A 66 8.29 3.09 14.58
N ASP A 67 8.43 4.34 14.12
CA ASP A 67 8.73 5.48 14.96
C ASP A 67 7.63 5.68 16.02
N TYR A 68 6.36 5.62 15.63
CA TYR A 68 5.23 5.70 16.58
C TYR A 68 5.30 4.60 17.65
N ALA A 69 5.62 3.36 17.27
CA ALA A 69 5.75 2.26 18.22
C ALA A 69 6.89 2.51 19.23
N ALA A 70 8.04 2.98 18.75
CA ALA A 70 9.19 3.33 19.58
C ALA A 70 8.86 4.49 20.54
N ASP A 71 8.28 5.57 20.02
CA ASP A 71 7.97 6.79 20.79
C ASP A 71 6.90 6.57 21.87
N ASN A 72 6.03 5.56 21.69
CA ASN A 72 4.94 5.25 22.62
C ASN A 72 5.18 3.99 23.46
N ASN A 73 6.42 3.46 23.46
CA ASN A 73 6.80 2.26 24.23
C ASN A 73 5.88 1.06 23.94
N ILE A 74 5.49 0.89 22.67
CA ILE A 74 4.72 -0.25 22.19
C ILE A 74 5.71 -1.40 21.93
N GLY A 75 5.40 -2.60 22.45
CA GLY A 75 6.31 -3.75 22.45
C GLY A 75 6.71 -4.35 21.10
N GLY A 76 6.26 -3.76 19.98
CA GLY A 76 6.62 -4.18 18.62
C GLY A 76 5.50 -3.99 17.60
N LEU A 77 5.75 -4.47 16.39
CA LEU A 77 4.78 -4.52 15.29
C LEU A 77 4.54 -5.97 14.88
N MET A 78 3.30 -6.29 14.50
CA MET A 78 2.94 -7.54 13.84
C MET A 78 2.77 -7.28 12.35
N VAL A 79 3.27 -8.19 11.51
CA VAL A 79 3.15 -8.14 10.05
C VAL A 79 2.42 -9.38 9.55
N TRP A 80 1.53 -9.19 8.57
CA TRP A 80 0.85 -10.25 7.85
C TRP A 80 1.04 -10.04 6.33
N ALA A 81 1.67 -10.96 5.59
CA ALA A 81 2.48 -12.08 6.08
C ALA A 81 3.82 -12.09 5.35
N ILE A 82 4.83 -12.75 5.94
CA ILE A 82 6.22 -12.68 5.48
C ILE A 82 6.37 -13.19 4.04
N ASP A 83 5.60 -14.21 3.65
CA ASP A 83 5.59 -14.79 2.30
C ASP A 83 5.01 -13.87 1.22
N GLN A 84 4.43 -12.73 1.63
CA GLN A 84 3.83 -11.73 0.76
C GLN A 84 4.72 -10.49 0.60
N ASP A 85 5.87 -10.45 1.29
CA ASP A 85 6.91 -9.44 1.14
C ASP A 85 7.89 -9.84 0.02
N ASP A 86 8.86 -8.98 -0.30
CA ASP A 86 10.01 -9.34 -1.15
C ASP A 86 11.01 -10.25 -0.41
N ALA A 87 11.83 -10.97 -1.18
CA ALA A 87 12.78 -11.97 -0.68
C ALA A 87 14.17 -11.38 -0.34
#